data_AF-A0A4Y9QH98-F1
#
_entry.id   AF-A0A4Y9QH98-F1
#
_cell.length_a   1.000
_cell.length_b   1.000
_cell.length_c   1.000
_cell.angle_alpha   90.00
_cell.angle_beta   90.00
_cell.angle_gamma   90.00
#
_symmetry.space_group_name_H-M   'P 1'
#
loop_
_entity.id
_entity.type
_entity.pdbx_description
1 polymer ?
#
loop_
_entity_poly.entity_id
_entity_poly.type
_entity_poly.pdbx_seq_one_letter_code
_entity_poly.pdbx_strand_id
1 'polypeptide(L)'
;MKDKPTELRPSVAFTIDGRDYETRERRQPAADLLRLAGVDPALYDLGELRGQRPEPARYADDDVVQIHPGARFVTIRQNADVA
;
A
#
# COMPACT_ATOMS: atom_id res chain seq x y z
N MET A 1 -1.08 -37.40 -4.61
CA MET A 1 -0.96 -35.95 -4.86
C MET A 1 -1.80 -35.25 -3.80
N LYS A 2 -1.21 -34.43 -2.93
CA LYS A 2 -1.98 -33.69 -1.91
C LYS A 2 -2.33 -32.33 -2.48
N ASP A 3 -3.44 -32.25 -3.20
CA ASP A 3 -4.10 -30.97 -3.45
C ASP A 3 -4.69 -30.52 -2.12
N LYS A 4 -3.94 -29.70 -1.36
CA LYS A 4 -4.56 -28.93 -0.30
C LYS A 4 -5.47 -27.92 -0.99
N PRO A 5 -6.77 -27.84 -0.66
CA PRO A 5 -7.59 -26.76 -1.18
C PRO A 5 -6.87 -25.48 -0.77
N THR A 6 -6.58 -24.61 -1.73
CA THR A 6 -6.10 -23.26 -1.44
C THR A 6 -7.17 -22.65 -0.55
N GLU A 7 -6.96 -22.67 0.77
CA GLU A 7 -7.76 -21.88 1.70
C GLU A 7 -7.69 -20.46 1.14
N LEU A 8 -8.81 -19.99 0.58
CA LEU A 8 -8.94 -18.64 0.05
C LEU A 8 -8.52 -17.71 1.18
N ARG A 9 -7.31 -17.15 1.10
CA ARG A 9 -6.79 -16.28 2.15
C ARG A 9 -7.83 -15.16 2.33
N PRO A 10 -8.29 -14.89 3.56
CA PRO A 10 -9.29 -13.85 3.76
C PRO A 10 -8.75 -12.52 3.27
N SER A 11 -9.61 -11.70 2.66
CA SER A 11 -9.24 -10.34 2.28
C SER A 11 -8.82 -9.56 3.53
N VAL A 12 -7.96 -8.56 3.32
CA VAL A 12 -7.57 -7.60 4.36
C VAL A 12 -8.10 -6.24 4.00
N ALA A 13 -8.76 -5.60 4.96
CA ALA A 13 -9.19 -4.22 4.85
C ALA A 13 -8.06 -3.28 5.27
N PHE A 14 -7.90 -2.18 4.54
CA PHE A 14 -6.91 -1.13 4.78
C PHE A 14 -7.42 0.20 4.23
N THR A 15 -6.72 1.29 4.49
CA THR A 15 -7.07 2.62 3.96
C THR A 15 -5.93 3.23 3.17
N ILE A 16 -6.26 4.01 2.14
CA ILE A 16 -5.34 4.95 1.48
C ILE A 16 -6.01 6.33 1.46
N ASP A 17 -5.36 7.35 2.01
CA ASP A 17 -5.90 8.72 2.14
C ASP A 17 -7.29 8.75 2.82
N GLY A 18 -7.49 7.84 3.77
CA GLY A 18 -8.75 7.70 4.52
C GLY A 18 -9.89 7.01 3.77
N ARG A 19 -9.69 6.54 2.53
CA ARG A 19 -10.65 5.71 1.80
C ARG A 19 -10.40 4.23 2.06
N ASP A 20 -11.47 3.46 2.23
CA ASP A 20 -11.40 2.02 2.49
C ASP A 20 -11.13 1.21 1.22
N TYR A 21 -10.26 0.22 1.34
CA TYR A 21 -9.95 -0.77 0.31
C TYR A 21 -9.84 -2.17 0.92
N GLU A 22 -10.01 -3.18 0.07
CA GLU A 22 -9.75 -4.57 0.44
C GLU A 22 -8.92 -5.30 -0.61
N THR A 23 -8.06 -6.23 -0.18
CA THR A 23 -7.29 -7.07 -1.10
C THR A 23 -7.02 -8.46 -0.52
N ARG A 24 -6.89 -9.46 -1.38
CA ARG A 24 -6.35 -10.79 -1.02
C ARG A 24 -4.83 -10.85 -1.18
N GLU A 25 -4.27 -9.97 -1.99
CA GLU A 25 -2.86 -9.88 -2.35
C GLU A 25 -2.17 -8.98 -1.34
N ARG A 26 -1.84 -9.59 -0.19
CA ARG A 26 -1.25 -8.88 0.96
C ARG A 26 0.19 -8.44 0.74
N ARG A 27 0.82 -8.81 -0.37
CA ARG A 27 2.19 -8.45 -0.71
C ARG A 27 2.21 -8.01 -2.17
N GLN A 28 2.37 -6.72 -2.40
CA GLN A 28 2.31 -6.11 -3.73
C GLN A 28 3.17 -4.85 -3.79
N PRO A 29 3.62 -4.42 -4.99
CA PRO A 29 4.33 -3.16 -5.16
C PRO A 29 3.51 -1.96 -4.67
N ALA A 30 4.18 -0.94 -4.13
CA ALA A 30 3.51 0.31 -3.75
C ALA A 30 2.83 0.96 -4.95
N ALA A 31 3.39 0.82 -6.15
CA ALA A 31 2.78 1.30 -7.39
C ALA A 31 1.34 0.83 -7.60
N ASP A 32 1.03 -0.41 -7.22
CA ASP A 32 -0.33 -0.95 -7.37
C ASP A 32 -1.31 -0.30 -6.40
N LEU A 33 -0.86 0.00 -5.18
CA LEU A 33 -1.65 0.75 -4.19
C LEU A 33 -1.87 2.21 -4.61
N LEU A 34 -0.85 2.84 -5.18
CA LEU A 34 -0.94 4.21 -5.71
C LEU A 34 -1.93 4.29 -6.87
N ARG A 35 -1.90 3.32 -7.79
CA ARG A 35 -2.89 3.21 -8.87
C ARG A 35 -4.30 2.95 -8.36
N LEU A 36 -4.47 2.14 -7.31
CA LEU A 36 -5.78 1.94 -6.66
C LEU A 36 -6.34 3.25 -6.08
N ALA A 37 -5.48 4.11 -5.54
CA ALA A 37 -5.86 5.44 -5.06
C ALA A 37 -6.07 6.46 -6.19
N GLY A 38 -5.77 6.09 -7.45
CA GLY A 38 -5.94 6.94 -8.62
C GLY A 38 -4.83 7.97 -8.81
N VAL A 39 -3.64 7.74 -8.24
CA VAL A 39 -2.47 8.62 -8.40
C VAL A 39 -1.36 7.94 -9.20
N ASP A 40 -0.52 8.76 -9.84
CA ASP A 40 0.61 8.28 -10.64
C ASP A 40 1.79 7.87 -9.74
N PRO A 41 2.22 6.60 -9.76
CA PRO A 41 3.36 6.16 -8.96
C PRO A 41 4.70 6.79 -9.37
N ALA A 42 4.80 7.39 -10.56
CA ALA A 42 5.99 8.16 -10.94
C ALA A 42 6.07 9.53 -10.27
N LEU A 43 5.00 9.98 -9.60
CA LEU A 43 4.91 11.30 -8.98
C LEU A 43 4.62 11.25 -7.47
N TYR A 44 4.29 10.06 -6.96
CA TYR A 44 3.86 9.84 -5.58
C TYR A 44 4.54 8.60 -5.02
N ASP A 45 4.94 8.69 -3.76
CA ASP A 45 5.32 7.55 -2.94
C ASP A 45 4.16 7.15 -2.03
N LEU A 46 4.20 5.92 -1.53
CA LEU A 46 3.25 5.45 -0.52
C LEU A 46 3.85 5.62 0.87
N GLY A 47 3.12 6.24 1.78
CA GLY A 47 3.46 6.33 3.20
C GLY A 47 2.58 5.43 4.04
N GLU A 48 3.14 4.61 4.94
CA GLU A 48 2.38 3.88 5.95
C GLU A 48 2.45 4.57 7.31
N LEU A 49 1.28 4.84 7.88
CA LEU A 49 1.14 5.41 9.22
C LEU A 49 1.29 4.31 10.28
N ARG A 50 2.47 4.23 10.90
CA ARG A 50 2.80 3.21 11.91
C ARG A 50 2.67 3.78 13.33
N GLY A 51 1.52 3.55 13.96
CA GLY A 51 1.29 3.89 15.36
C GLY A 51 1.53 5.37 15.68
N GLN A 52 2.37 5.66 16.67
CA GLN A 52 2.70 7.03 17.11
C GLN A 52 3.96 7.62 16.42
N ARG A 53 4.49 6.98 15.37
CA ARG A 53 5.66 7.56 14.68
C ARG A 53 5.27 8.88 14.01
N PRO A 54 6.10 9.93 14.15
CA PRO A 54 5.80 11.24 13.60
C PRO A 54 5.84 11.24 12.07
N GLU A 55 6.68 10.41 11.47
CA GLU A 55 6.85 10.32 10.01
C GLU A 55 6.33 8.98 9.48
N PRO A 56 5.59 8.98 8.35
CA PRO A 56 5.19 7.74 7.67
C PRO A 56 6.40 6.95 7.20
N ALA A 57 6.33 5.62 7.27
CA ALA A 57 7.28 4.76 6.59
C ALA A 57 7.03 4.85 5.07
N ARG A 58 8.02 5.33 4.32
CA ARG A 58 7.90 5.63 2.89
C ARG A 58 8.31 4.42 2.05
N TYR A 59 7.55 4.16 0.99
CA TYR A 59 7.79 3.13 -0.02
C TYR A 59 7.79 3.80 -1.39
N ALA A 60 8.88 3.62 -2.14
CA ALA A 60 8.94 3.97 -3.55
C ALA A 60 8.04 3.05 -4.38
N ASP A 61 7.85 3.35 -5.66
CA ASP A 61 6.92 2.63 -6.54
C ASP A 61 7.24 1.13 -6.70
N ASP A 62 8.52 0.78 -6.72
CA ASP A 62 9.03 -0.59 -6.83
C ASP A 62 9.13 -1.34 -5.49
N ASP A 63 9.00 -0.64 -4.37
CA ASP A 63 9.04 -1.25 -3.05
C ASP A 63 7.83 -2.18 -2.82
N VAL A 64 8.12 -3.38 -2.29
CA VAL A 64 7.08 -4.35 -1.98
C VAL A 64 6.50 -4.07 -0.59
N VAL A 65 5.22 -3.71 -0.57
CA VAL A 65 4.45 -3.42 0.64
C VAL A 65 3.81 -4.70 1.17
N GLN A 66 3.88 -4.91 2.48
CA GLN A 66 3.10 -5.94 3.18
C GLN A 66 1.89 -5.31 3.86
N ILE A 67 0.68 -5.71 3.45
CA ILE A 67 -0.57 -5.14 3.92
C ILE A 67 -1.10 -5.98 5.08
N HIS A 68 -1.31 -5.32 6.21
CA HIS A 68 -1.88 -5.90 7.42
C HIS A 68 -3.30 -5.38 7.64
N PRO A 69 -4.17 -6.12 8.35
CA PRO A 69 -5.51 -5.62 8.69
C PRO A 69 -5.44 -4.28 9.42
N GLY A 70 -6.23 -3.30 8.96
CA GLY A 70 -6.25 -1.95 9.53
C GLY A 70 -5.03 -1.10 9.19
N ALA A 71 -4.19 -1.52 8.24
CA ALA A 71 -3.11 -0.69 7.72
C ALA A 71 -3.67 0.63 7.17
N ARG A 72 -2.93 1.71 7.42
CA ARG A 72 -3.30 3.06 7.02
C ARG A 72 -2.19 3.63 6.17
N PHE A 73 -2.50 3.88 4.92
CA PHE A 73 -1.59 4.48 3.97
C PHE A 73 -2.02 5.88 3.59
N VAL A 74 -1.06 6.67 3.14
CA VAL A 74 -1.24 8.01 2.58
C VAL A 74 -0.41 8.15 1.32
N THR A 75 -0.88 8.93 0.37
CA THR A 75 -0.08 9.30 -0.81
C THR A 75 0.82 10.48 -0.45
N ILE A 76 2.10 10.40 -0.83
CA ILE A 76 3.08 11.46 -0.56
C ILE A 76 3.63 11.91 -1.90
N ARG A 77 3.32 13.15 -2.31
CA ARG A 77 3.86 13.71 -3.55
C ARG A 77 5.40 13.72 -3.46
N GLN A 78 6.07 13.19 -4.47
CA GLN A 78 7.51 13.36 -4.62
C GLN A 78 7.77 14.86 -4.81
N ASN A 79 8.74 15.41 -4.08
CA ASN A 79 9.16 16.78 -4.37
C ASN A 79 9.76 16.75 -5.78
N ALA A 80 9.16 17.49 -6.70
CA ALA A 80 9.83 17.75 -7.97
C ALA A 80 11.10 18.53 -7.61
N ASP A 81 12.28 17.97 -7.88
CA ASP A 81 13.49 18.78 -7.97
C ASP A 81 13.19 19.86 -9.01
N VAL A 82 13.01 21.09 -8.53
CA VAL A 82 12.92 22.26 -9.41
C VAL A 82 14.35 22.45 -9.93
N ALA A 83 14.60 21.95 -11.14
CA ALA A 83 15.84 22.18 -11.88
C ALA A 83 16.02 23.66 -12.23
#